data_AF-A0A1A9R592-F1
#
_entry.id   AF-A0A1A9R592-F1
#
_cell.length_a   1.000
_cell.length_b   1.000
_cell.length_c   1.000
_cell.angle_alpha   90.00
_cell.angle_beta   90.00
_cell.angle_gamma   90.00
#
_symmetry.space_group_name_H-M   'P 1'
#
loop_
_entity.id
_entity.type
_entity.pdbx_description
1 polymer ?
#
loop_
_entity_poly.entity_id
_entity_poly.type
_entity_poly.pdbx_seq_one_letter_code
_entity_poly.pdbx_strand_id
1 'polypeptide(L)'
;MSLESQITALVNAANNLTSEVANKVKGIDAAVLAAVKAIPNLSKDFYVSPDGSDGNAGTFESPLLTVGEAVARTPESGSCSIHLKPGAIHEFGDERQFFGVKNITLRTPDMLNDAKATVYFKTFISSDGGSEVLGLRCSHSCRLSLFNVNVVTPSLEAGTTYYRPSPNGILAHNHFSGDGRELLISLYRSKAEVKDHPLVSSSGFLSVALANSQVDVAALAGFVFNASTYNISRTATTVTGVNSFSDLFKDLDSVAPNYVSNTTI
;
A
#
# COMPACT_ATOMS: atom_id res chain seq x y z
N MET A 1 -65.92 25.49 28.49
CA MET A 1 -65.52 24.34 27.65
C MET A 1 -65.90 23.06 28.36
N SER A 2 -66.49 22.08 27.68
CA SER A 2 -66.76 20.75 28.26
C SER A 2 -65.50 19.89 28.24
N LEU A 3 -65.44 18.88 29.12
CA LEU A 3 -64.36 17.88 29.12
C LEU A 3 -64.26 17.15 27.77
N GLU A 4 -65.39 16.87 27.13
CA GLU A 4 -65.45 16.23 25.80
C GLU A 4 -64.75 17.08 24.72
N SER A 5 -64.94 18.40 24.76
CA SER A 5 -64.26 19.32 23.84
C SER A 5 -62.74 19.35 24.08
N GLN A 6 -62.30 19.26 25.33
CA GLN A 6 -60.87 19.21 25.67
C GLN A 6 -60.23 17.88 25.25
N ILE A 7 -60.92 16.75 25.46
CA ILE A 7 -60.46 15.41 25.03
C ILE A 7 -60.32 15.36 23.51
N THR A 8 -61.30 15.88 22.78
CA THR A 8 -61.26 15.95 21.31
C THR A 8 -60.06 16.77 20.83
N ALA A 9 -59.80 17.92 21.44
CA ALA A 9 -58.64 18.75 21.11
C ALA A 9 -57.31 18.02 21.37
N LEU A 10 -57.20 17.31 22.50
CA LEU A 10 -55.98 16.54 22.84
C LEU A 10 -55.73 15.40 21.86
N VAL A 11 -56.77 14.64 21.49
CA VAL A 11 -56.64 13.54 20.52
C VAL A 11 -56.18 14.06 19.15
N ASN A 12 -56.72 15.20 18.70
CA ASN A 12 -56.28 15.83 17.46
C ASN A 12 -54.81 16.28 17.52
N ALA A 13 -54.39 16.90 18.63
CA ALA A 13 -53.00 17.28 18.82
C ALA A 13 -52.06 16.06 18.83
N ALA A 14 -52.47 14.96 19.47
CA ALA A 14 -51.71 13.72 19.48
C ALA A 14 -51.59 13.11 18.07
N ASN A 15 -52.68 13.05 17.31
CA ASN A 15 -52.67 12.54 15.92
C ASN A 15 -51.80 13.39 14.99
N ASN A 16 -51.85 14.73 15.15
CA ASN A 16 -50.99 15.65 14.42
C ASN A 16 -49.52 15.40 14.75
N LEU A 17 -49.20 15.28 16.05
CA LEU A 17 -47.84 14.96 16.50
C LEU A 17 -47.36 13.61 15.96
N THR A 18 -48.19 12.56 16.04
CA THR A 18 -47.86 11.24 15.49
C THR A 18 -47.60 11.30 13.99
N SER A 19 -48.39 12.07 13.24
CA SER A 19 -48.22 12.25 11.79
C SER A 19 -46.96 13.03 11.45
N GLU A 20 -46.68 14.11 12.18
CA GLU A 20 -45.46 14.89 12.03
C GLU A 20 -44.21 14.04 12.33
N VAL A 21 -44.23 13.27 13.42
CA VAL A 21 -43.16 12.34 13.77
C VAL A 21 -42.96 11.29 12.68
N ALA A 22 -44.02 10.65 12.19
CA ALA A 22 -43.92 9.66 11.12
C ALA A 22 -43.32 10.24 9.84
N ASN A 23 -43.68 11.47 9.48
CA ASN A 23 -43.11 12.17 8.33
C ASN A 23 -41.64 12.53 8.54
N LYS A 24 -41.25 12.95 9.76
CA LYS A 24 -39.85 13.21 10.10
C LYS A 24 -39.01 11.94 10.05
N VAL A 25 -39.51 10.83 10.57
CA VAL A 25 -38.83 9.52 10.49
C VAL A 25 -38.57 9.12 9.04
N LYS A 26 -39.58 9.20 8.15
CA LYS A 26 -39.39 8.93 6.71
C LYS A 26 -38.33 9.84 6.06
N GLY A 27 -38.33 11.13 6.43
CA GLY A 27 -37.33 12.07 5.95
C GLY A 27 -35.92 11.73 6.41
N ILE A 28 -35.76 11.31 7.66
CA ILE A 28 -34.48 10.85 8.23
C ILE A 28 -34.01 9.58 7.52
N ASP A 29 -34.88 8.58 7.35
CA ASP A 29 -34.54 7.33 6.68
C ASP A 29 -34.06 7.57 5.25
N ALA A 30 -34.72 8.47 4.51
CA ALA A 30 -34.31 8.87 3.17
C ALA A 30 -32.94 9.56 3.16
N ALA A 31 -32.68 10.46 4.12
CA ALA A 31 -31.39 11.15 4.25
C ALA A 31 -30.26 10.19 4.62
N VAL A 32 -30.50 9.26 5.55
CA VAL A 32 -29.54 8.22 5.94
C VAL A 32 -29.24 7.31 4.77
N LEU A 33 -30.26 6.85 4.02
CA LEU A 33 -30.05 6.02 2.83
C LEU A 33 -29.23 6.74 1.75
N ALA A 34 -29.51 8.03 1.53
CA ALA A 34 -28.73 8.85 0.60
C ALA A 34 -27.26 8.99 1.05
N ALA A 35 -27.02 9.23 2.34
CA ALA A 35 -25.68 9.32 2.91
C ALA A 35 -24.92 7.98 2.77
N VAL A 36 -25.57 6.85 3.07
CA VAL A 36 -24.96 5.52 2.92
C VAL A 36 -24.58 5.24 1.47
N LYS A 37 -25.45 5.59 0.51
CA LYS A 37 -25.16 5.44 -0.93
C LYS A 37 -24.02 6.36 -1.42
N ALA A 38 -23.78 7.47 -0.74
CA ALA A 38 -22.71 8.41 -1.08
C ALA A 38 -21.34 7.97 -0.56
N ILE A 39 -21.26 6.98 0.35
CA ILE A 39 -19.99 6.46 0.85
C ILE A 39 -19.28 5.75 -0.32
N PRO A 40 -18.09 6.22 -0.74
CA PRO A 40 -17.36 5.58 -1.81
C PRO A 40 -16.90 4.18 -1.39
N ASN A 41 -16.88 3.25 -2.32
CA ASN A 41 -16.25 1.96 -2.06
C ASN A 41 -14.72 2.15 -1.94
N LEU A 42 -14.23 2.08 -0.70
CA LEU A 42 -12.81 2.24 -0.35
C LEU A 42 -12.00 0.95 -0.53
N SER A 43 -12.63 -0.19 -0.78
CA SER A 43 -11.96 -1.47 -1.03
C SER A 43 -12.09 -1.86 -2.50
N LYS A 44 -10.96 -2.09 -3.17
CA LYS A 44 -10.91 -2.46 -4.58
C LYS A 44 -10.20 -3.79 -4.77
N ASP A 45 -10.70 -4.59 -5.70
CA ASP A 45 -10.02 -5.78 -6.20
C ASP A 45 -9.71 -5.55 -7.68
N PHE A 46 -8.44 -5.69 -8.04
CA PHE A 46 -7.98 -5.52 -9.41
C PHE A 46 -7.23 -6.75 -9.87
N TYR A 47 -7.42 -7.12 -11.13
CA TYR A 47 -6.63 -8.13 -11.82
C TYR A 47 -5.68 -7.43 -12.78
N VAL A 48 -4.40 -7.80 -12.71
CA VAL A 48 -3.35 -7.27 -13.57
C VAL A 48 -2.72 -8.43 -14.34
N SER A 49 -2.55 -8.24 -15.64
CA SER A 49 -2.01 -9.24 -16.55
C SER A 49 -1.20 -8.57 -17.68
N PRO A 50 -0.11 -9.19 -18.16
CA PRO A 50 0.71 -8.59 -19.22
C PRO A 50 0.01 -8.46 -20.58
N ASP A 51 -1.09 -9.19 -20.78
CA ASP A 51 -1.97 -9.13 -21.95
C ASP A 51 -3.18 -8.18 -21.73
N GLY A 52 -3.23 -7.49 -20.59
CA GLY A 52 -4.27 -6.54 -20.23
C GLY A 52 -4.12 -5.17 -20.89
N SER A 53 -4.92 -4.22 -20.44
CA SER A 53 -4.86 -2.81 -20.86
C SER A 53 -5.22 -1.92 -19.68
N ASP A 54 -4.50 -0.82 -19.48
CA ASP A 54 -4.87 0.17 -18.46
C ASP A 54 -6.14 0.95 -18.82
N GLY A 55 -6.71 0.75 -20.01
CA GLY A 55 -8.08 1.18 -20.33
C GLY A 55 -9.18 0.22 -19.86
N ASN A 56 -8.83 -1.00 -19.43
CA ASN A 56 -9.79 -2.01 -19.00
C ASN A 56 -10.40 -1.71 -17.63
N ALA A 57 -11.44 -2.45 -17.24
CA ALA A 57 -12.10 -2.28 -15.95
C ALA A 57 -11.28 -2.78 -14.75
N GLY A 58 -10.30 -3.66 -14.98
CA GLY A 58 -9.51 -4.33 -13.96
C GLY A 58 -10.20 -5.53 -13.32
N THR A 59 -11.19 -6.10 -14.01
CA THR A 59 -11.83 -7.38 -13.63
C THR A 59 -11.00 -8.55 -14.15
N PHE A 60 -11.32 -9.77 -13.70
CA PHE A 60 -10.65 -10.97 -14.20
C PHE A 60 -10.75 -11.14 -15.73
N GLU A 61 -11.92 -10.84 -16.31
CA GLU A 61 -12.19 -10.93 -17.75
C GLU A 61 -11.61 -9.75 -18.56
N SER A 62 -11.33 -8.64 -17.88
CA SER A 62 -10.81 -7.41 -18.47
C SER A 62 -9.74 -6.82 -17.55
N PRO A 63 -8.55 -7.45 -17.47
CA PRO A 63 -7.51 -7.08 -16.52
C PRO A 63 -6.78 -5.80 -16.94
N LEU A 64 -6.23 -5.08 -15.96
CA LEU A 64 -5.30 -3.96 -16.18
C LEU A 64 -3.97 -4.48 -16.69
N LEU A 65 -3.18 -3.60 -17.31
CA LEU A 65 -1.83 -3.93 -17.77
C LEU A 65 -0.79 -3.72 -16.67
N THR A 66 -0.91 -2.63 -15.91
CA THR A 66 0.10 -2.22 -14.94
C THR A 66 -0.41 -2.23 -13.50
N VAL A 67 0.51 -2.45 -12.56
CA VAL A 67 0.20 -2.38 -11.11
C VAL A 67 -0.07 -0.93 -10.68
N GLY A 68 0.63 0.03 -11.28
CA GLY A 68 0.54 1.46 -11.01
C GLY A 68 -0.84 2.01 -11.32
N GLU A 69 -1.47 1.58 -12.42
CA GLU A 69 -2.86 1.95 -12.72
C GLU A 69 -3.84 1.44 -11.66
N ALA A 70 -3.67 0.20 -11.18
CA ALA A 70 -4.50 -0.34 -10.09
C ALA A 70 -4.37 0.50 -8.81
N VAL A 71 -3.13 0.93 -8.49
CA VAL A 71 -2.86 1.81 -7.34
C VAL A 71 -3.47 3.21 -7.56
N ALA A 72 -3.37 3.77 -8.76
CA ALA A 72 -3.92 5.07 -9.12
C ALA A 72 -5.45 5.10 -8.94
N ARG A 73 -6.14 4.03 -9.35
CA ARG A 73 -7.60 3.85 -9.20
C ARG A 73 -8.07 3.58 -7.77
N THR A 74 -7.15 3.31 -6.85
CA THR A 74 -7.49 3.07 -5.45
C THR A 74 -7.76 4.43 -4.77
N PRO A 75 -8.94 4.62 -4.15
CA PRO A 75 -9.24 5.86 -3.44
C PRO A 75 -8.22 6.18 -2.35
N GLU A 76 -8.05 7.47 -2.07
CA GLU A 76 -7.28 7.94 -0.92
C GLU A 76 -7.89 7.41 0.39
N SER A 77 -7.06 7.01 1.36
CA SER A 77 -7.46 6.25 2.56
C SER A 77 -8.09 4.88 2.29
N GLY A 78 -8.04 4.40 1.04
CA GLY A 78 -8.57 3.10 0.64
C GLY A 78 -7.58 1.95 0.73
N SER A 79 -8.06 0.78 0.32
CA SER A 79 -7.27 -0.44 0.19
C SER A 79 -7.52 -1.10 -1.16
N CYS A 80 -6.50 -1.74 -1.72
CA CYS A 80 -6.70 -2.63 -2.86
C CYS A 80 -5.97 -3.97 -2.73
N SER A 81 -6.60 -5.01 -3.25
CA SER A 81 -5.98 -6.31 -3.53
C SER A 81 -5.76 -6.43 -5.03
N ILE A 82 -4.49 -6.55 -5.42
CA ILE A 82 -4.05 -6.65 -6.81
C ILE A 82 -3.63 -8.09 -7.06
N HIS A 83 -4.42 -8.76 -7.90
CA HIS A 83 -4.26 -10.15 -8.31
C HIS A 83 -3.40 -10.21 -9.57
N LEU A 84 -2.17 -10.70 -9.41
CA LEU A 84 -1.21 -10.84 -10.49
C LEU A 84 -1.34 -12.23 -11.14
N LYS A 85 -1.29 -12.29 -12.47
CA LYS A 85 -1.20 -13.56 -13.21
C LYS A 85 0.02 -14.37 -12.75
N PRO A 86 -0.16 -15.61 -12.22
CA PRO A 86 0.93 -16.46 -11.75
C PRO A 86 2.00 -16.70 -12.81
N GLY A 87 3.26 -16.74 -12.40
CA GLY A 87 4.43 -17.00 -13.27
C GLY A 87 4.73 -15.91 -14.31
N ALA A 88 3.94 -14.85 -14.39
CA ALA A 88 4.13 -13.75 -15.33
C ALA A 88 4.99 -12.62 -14.74
N ILE A 89 5.57 -11.82 -15.63
CA ILE A 89 6.30 -10.58 -15.30
C ILE A 89 5.35 -9.41 -15.51
N HIS A 90 5.22 -8.57 -14.50
CA HIS A 90 4.35 -7.40 -14.47
C HIS A 90 5.19 -6.15 -14.29
N GLU A 91 4.87 -5.11 -15.05
CA GLU A 91 5.46 -3.79 -14.84
C GLU A 91 4.64 -3.01 -13.82
N PHE A 92 5.34 -2.23 -12.99
CA PHE A 92 4.66 -1.27 -12.14
C PHE A 92 4.00 -0.16 -12.96
N GLY A 93 4.63 0.32 -14.03
CA GLY A 93 4.13 1.39 -14.88
C GLY A 93 5.18 2.48 -15.11
N ASP A 94 4.82 3.48 -15.90
CA ASP A 94 5.72 4.55 -16.35
C ASP A 94 5.67 5.80 -15.47
N GLU A 95 4.82 5.79 -14.45
CA GLU A 95 4.63 6.93 -13.56
C GLU A 95 4.79 6.55 -12.09
N ARG A 96 5.40 7.45 -11.34
CA ARG A 96 5.46 7.36 -9.89
C ARG A 96 4.07 7.63 -9.30
N GLN A 97 3.65 6.80 -8.37
CA GLN A 97 2.37 6.97 -7.68
C GLN A 97 2.57 7.76 -6.39
N PHE A 98 1.95 8.94 -6.29
CA PHE A 98 1.96 9.76 -5.07
C PHE A 98 0.59 9.71 -4.37
N PHE A 99 0.57 9.36 -3.10
CA PHE A 99 -0.66 9.28 -2.30
C PHE A 99 -0.42 9.56 -0.82
N GLY A 100 -1.48 9.74 -0.04
CA GLY A 100 -1.40 9.90 1.42
C GLY A 100 -1.40 8.57 2.14
N VAL A 101 -2.56 7.97 2.33
CA VAL A 101 -2.83 6.71 3.03
C VAL A 101 -3.40 5.71 2.03
N LYS A 102 -2.70 4.61 1.76
CA LYS A 102 -3.25 3.46 1.04
C LYS A 102 -2.71 2.14 1.62
N ASN A 103 -3.55 1.12 1.59
CA ASN A 103 -3.18 -0.26 1.89
C ASN A 103 -3.17 -1.08 0.60
N ILE A 104 -1.98 -1.39 0.11
CA ILE A 104 -1.78 -2.08 -1.17
C ILE A 104 -1.36 -3.53 -0.90
N THR A 105 -2.11 -4.48 -1.45
CA THR A 105 -1.75 -5.89 -1.42
C THR A 105 -1.45 -6.38 -2.83
N LEU A 106 -0.26 -6.91 -3.07
CA LEU A 106 0.09 -7.62 -4.30
C LEU A 106 0.08 -9.12 -4.00
N ARG A 107 -0.64 -9.90 -4.80
CA ARG A 107 -0.74 -11.34 -4.58
C ARG A 107 -0.91 -12.13 -5.87
N THR A 108 -0.44 -13.37 -5.88
CA THR A 108 -0.98 -14.37 -6.80
C THR A 108 -2.28 -14.95 -6.20
N PRO A 109 -3.29 -15.31 -7.01
CA PRO A 109 -4.55 -15.89 -6.52
C PRO A 109 -4.34 -17.20 -5.77
N ASP A 110 -3.46 -18.05 -6.30
CA ASP A 110 -3.09 -19.33 -5.68
C ASP A 110 -1.81 -19.16 -4.86
N MET A 111 -1.95 -19.35 -3.55
CA MET A 111 -0.84 -19.28 -2.59
C MET A 111 -0.08 -20.59 -2.47
N LEU A 112 -0.63 -21.69 -2.98
CA LEU A 112 -0.01 -23.02 -2.91
C LEU A 112 0.87 -23.29 -4.13
N ASN A 113 0.60 -22.60 -5.25
CA ASN A 113 1.40 -22.68 -6.45
C ASN A 113 2.71 -21.90 -6.29
N ASP A 114 3.83 -22.54 -6.66
CA ASP A 114 5.16 -21.93 -6.67
C ASP A 114 5.40 -20.98 -7.87
N ALA A 115 4.45 -20.89 -8.79
CA ALA A 115 4.46 -19.93 -9.91
C ALA A 115 4.21 -18.49 -9.43
N LYS A 116 5.17 -17.91 -8.73
CA LYS A 116 5.12 -16.51 -8.26
C LYS A 116 5.11 -15.54 -9.44
N ALA A 117 4.23 -14.55 -9.40
CA ALA A 117 4.31 -13.42 -10.30
C ALA A 117 5.52 -12.54 -9.93
N THR A 118 6.16 -11.92 -10.91
CA THR A 118 7.29 -11.01 -10.70
C THR A 118 6.89 -9.59 -11.04
N VAL A 119 7.16 -8.63 -10.14
CA VAL A 119 6.91 -7.20 -10.38
C VAL A 119 8.23 -6.46 -10.55
N TYR A 120 8.35 -5.72 -11.65
CA TYR A 120 9.50 -4.87 -11.96
C TYR A 120 9.14 -3.40 -11.93
N PHE A 121 10.07 -2.56 -11.48
CA PHE A 121 9.91 -1.11 -11.38
C PHE A 121 10.88 -0.44 -12.33
N LYS A 122 10.42 0.60 -13.03
CA LYS A 122 11.26 1.40 -13.93
C LYS A 122 12.00 2.49 -13.15
N THR A 123 13.01 3.05 -13.80
CA THR A 123 13.82 4.15 -13.29
C THR A 123 13.75 5.36 -14.21
N PHE A 124 14.17 6.51 -13.69
CA PHE A 124 14.40 7.72 -14.48
C PHE A 124 15.57 8.51 -13.89
N ILE A 125 16.16 9.38 -14.71
CA ILE A 125 17.21 10.30 -14.27
C ILE A 125 16.56 11.56 -13.68
N SER A 126 16.86 11.85 -12.43
CA SER A 126 16.42 13.06 -11.74
C SER A 126 17.13 14.31 -12.30
N SER A 127 16.61 15.49 -11.99
CA SER A 127 17.24 16.77 -12.38
C SER A 127 18.64 16.97 -11.83
N ASP A 128 19.02 16.27 -10.76
CA ASP A 128 20.38 16.29 -10.20
C ASP A 128 21.32 15.25 -10.85
N GLY A 129 20.82 14.43 -11.78
CA GLY A 129 21.57 13.36 -12.44
C GLY A 129 21.54 12.01 -11.72
N GLY A 130 20.89 11.91 -10.56
CA GLY A 130 20.73 10.65 -9.83
C GLY A 130 19.63 9.76 -10.40
N SER A 131 19.77 8.44 -10.25
CA SER A 131 18.71 7.50 -10.62
C SER A 131 17.61 7.43 -9.56
N GLU A 132 16.36 7.44 -9.99
CA GLU A 132 15.17 7.33 -9.13
C GLU A 132 14.24 6.22 -9.61
N VAL A 133 13.56 5.55 -8.67
CA VAL A 133 12.54 4.52 -8.98
C VAL A 133 11.17 5.16 -9.21
N LEU A 134 10.46 4.66 -10.22
CA LEU A 134 9.03 4.87 -10.45
C LEU A 134 8.23 3.90 -9.57
N GLY A 135 8.22 4.18 -8.26
CA GLY A 135 7.55 3.36 -7.25
C GLY A 135 6.35 4.03 -6.59
N LEU A 136 6.05 3.56 -5.38
CA LEU A 136 5.03 4.07 -4.47
C LEU A 136 5.64 5.13 -3.56
N ARG A 137 5.07 6.34 -3.58
CA ARG A 137 5.48 7.43 -2.69
C ARG A 137 4.30 7.87 -1.83
N CYS A 138 4.42 7.65 -0.53
CA CYS A 138 3.40 7.99 0.44
C CYS A 138 3.79 9.22 1.28
N SER A 139 2.81 10.06 1.59
CA SER A 139 2.97 11.16 2.56
C SER A 139 2.46 10.80 3.95
N HIS A 140 1.68 9.72 4.10
CA HIS A 140 1.16 9.25 5.38
C HIS A 140 1.41 7.75 5.58
N SER A 141 0.92 7.22 6.71
CA SER A 141 1.04 5.80 7.02
C SER A 141 0.47 4.94 5.89
N CYS A 142 1.31 4.05 5.37
CA CYS A 142 0.97 3.20 4.23
C CYS A 142 1.44 1.79 4.47
N ARG A 143 0.76 0.85 3.81
CA ARG A 143 1.09 -0.57 3.88
C ARG A 143 1.27 -1.13 2.48
N LEU A 144 2.38 -1.82 2.26
CA LEU A 144 2.59 -2.69 1.12
C LEU A 144 2.71 -4.14 1.60
N SER A 145 1.81 -5.00 1.17
CA SER A 145 1.83 -6.43 1.51
C SER A 145 2.02 -7.27 0.26
N LEU A 146 3.03 -8.14 0.28
CA LEU A 146 3.48 -8.96 -0.84
C LEU A 146 3.25 -10.43 -0.50
N PHE A 147 2.28 -11.08 -1.14
CA PHE A 147 1.89 -12.47 -0.88
C PHE A 147 2.17 -13.37 -2.08
N ASN A 148 3.16 -14.25 -1.94
CA ASN A 148 3.57 -15.18 -3.00
C ASN A 148 3.97 -14.47 -4.32
N VAL A 149 4.73 -13.37 -4.19
CA VAL A 149 5.21 -12.58 -5.33
C VAL A 149 6.72 -12.40 -5.26
N ASN A 150 7.34 -12.23 -6.43
CA ASN A 150 8.70 -11.75 -6.55
C ASN A 150 8.67 -10.26 -6.83
N VAL A 151 9.51 -9.49 -6.16
CA VAL A 151 9.72 -8.07 -6.41
C VAL A 151 11.18 -7.86 -6.75
N VAL A 152 11.45 -7.16 -7.84
CA VAL A 152 12.80 -6.87 -8.32
C VAL A 152 12.98 -5.36 -8.32
N THR A 153 13.93 -4.85 -7.52
CA THR A 153 14.31 -3.44 -7.60
C THR A 153 15.16 -3.21 -8.85
N PRO A 154 15.07 -2.03 -9.48
CA PRO A 154 15.82 -1.75 -10.70
C PRO A 154 17.30 -1.50 -10.42
N SER A 155 18.12 -1.77 -11.44
CA SER A 155 19.49 -1.25 -11.51
C SER A 155 19.50 0.27 -11.69
N LEU A 156 20.67 0.90 -11.59
CA LEU A 156 20.84 2.31 -11.93
C LEU A 156 20.39 2.58 -13.36
N GLU A 157 19.72 3.71 -13.54
CA GLU A 157 19.37 4.22 -14.86
C GLU A 157 20.65 4.46 -15.68
N ALA A 158 20.61 4.11 -16.96
CA ALA A 158 21.77 4.24 -17.83
C ALA A 158 22.26 5.71 -17.87
N GLY A 159 23.56 5.91 -17.63
CA GLY A 159 24.16 7.25 -17.58
C GLY A 159 24.21 7.88 -16.18
N THR A 160 23.71 7.20 -15.15
CA THR A 160 23.87 7.61 -13.75
C THR A 160 24.96 6.81 -13.05
N THR A 161 25.56 7.38 -11.99
CA THR A 161 26.60 6.72 -11.18
C THR A 161 26.16 6.48 -9.73
N TYR A 162 24.98 6.97 -9.36
CA TYR A 162 24.42 6.85 -8.02
C TYR A 162 22.89 6.82 -8.09
N TYR A 163 22.28 6.12 -7.15
CA TYR A 163 20.84 6.28 -6.89
C TYR A 163 20.65 7.53 -6.05
N ARG A 164 19.63 8.34 -6.34
CA ARG A 164 19.35 9.54 -5.57
C ARG A 164 18.92 9.15 -4.15
N PRO A 165 19.59 9.60 -3.08
CA PRO A 165 19.19 9.27 -1.72
C PRO A 165 17.81 9.87 -1.37
N SER A 166 17.26 9.36 -0.26
CA SER A 166 15.93 9.59 0.31
C SER A 166 15.10 10.79 -0.20
N PRO A 167 13.78 10.61 -0.40
CA PRO A 167 13.01 9.37 -0.25
C PRO A 167 12.83 8.64 -1.59
N ASN A 168 13.68 7.63 -1.85
CA ASN A 168 13.68 6.88 -3.10
C ASN A 168 13.79 5.38 -2.84
N GLY A 169 12.95 4.59 -3.50
CA GLY A 169 12.83 3.14 -3.37
C GLY A 169 11.52 2.67 -4.01
N ILE A 170 11.24 1.37 -3.96
CA ILE A 170 9.94 0.84 -4.42
C ILE A 170 8.80 1.41 -3.56
N LEU A 171 9.01 1.50 -2.25
CA LEU A 171 8.12 2.17 -1.32
C LEU A 171 8.88 3.28 -0.61
N ALA A 172 8.43 4.52 -0.77
CA ALA A 172 9.10 5.70 -0.27
C ALA A 172 8.16 6.55 0.59
N HIS A 173 8.61 6.97 1.78
CA HIS A 173 7.86 7.91 2.63
C HIS A 173 8.47 9.31 2.55
N ASN A 174 7.64 10.27 2.18
CA ASN A 174 8.06 11.57 1.67
C ASN A 174 8.00 12.69 2.73
N HIS A 175 8.44 12.41 3.96
CA HIS A 175 8.11 13.28 5.10
C HIS A 175 9.31 13.92 5.80
N PHE A 176 9.04 15.01 6.53
CA PHE A 176 10.01 15.68 7.40
C PHE A 176 10.03 15.00 8.78
N SER A 177 11.19 14.88 9.40
CA SER A 177 11.36 14.23 10.71
C SER A 177 10.30 14.68 11.75
N GLY A 178 9.57 13.73 12.39
CA GLY A 178 8.77 14.00 13.60
C GLY A 178 7.35 13.44 13.71
N ASP A 179 6.72 12.97 12.61
CA ASP A 179 5.25 12.80 12.60
C ASP A 179 4.67 11.47 13.14
N GLY A 180 5.45 10.55 13.69
CA GLY A 180 4.90 9.29 14.24
C GLY A 180 4.22 8.37 13.20
N ARG A 181 4.36 8.68 11.90
CA ARG A 181 3.77 7.93 10.79
C ARG A 181 4.60 6.68 10.51
N GLU A 182 3.91 5.60 10.19
CA GLU A 182 4.51 4.28 10.00
C GLU A 182 4.33 3.82 8.56
N LEU A 183 5.45 3.45 7.94
CA LEU A 183 5.47 2.72 6.70
C LEU A 183 5.60 1.24 7.02
N LEU A 184 4.66 0.41 6.57
CA LEU A 184 4.70 -1.02 6.80
C LEU A 184 4.90 -1.78 5.49
N ILE A 185 5.91 -2.65 5.47
CA ILE A 185 6.11 -3.60 4.39
C ILE A 185 6.03 -5.02 4.93
N SER A 186 5.31 -5.90 4.23
CA SER A 186 5.19 -7.31 4.59
C SER A 186 5.50 -8.19 3.40
N LEU A 187 6.40 -9.16 3.58
CA LEU A 187 6.70 -10.20 2.61
C LEU A 187 6.26 -11.53 3.20
N TYR A 188 5.33 -12.21 2.53
CA TYR A 188 4.86 -13.53 2.91
C TYR A 188 4.99 -14.48 1.73
N ARG A 189 5.83 -15.52 1.87
CA ARG A 189 6.18 -16.45 0.77
C ARG A 189 6.72 -15.72 -0.47
N SER A 190 7.31 -14.55 -0.28
CA SER A 190 7.71 -13.66 -1.36
C SER A 190 9.23 -13.62 -1.50
N LYS A 191 9.71 -13.18 -2.66
CA LYS A 191 11.13 -12.92 -2.90
C LYS A 191 11.33 -11.45 -3.20
N ALA A 192 12.32 -10.81 -2.58
CA ALA A 192 12.83 -9.51 -3.00
C ALA A 192 14.24 -9.69 -3.57
N GLU A 193 14.43 -9.31 -4.82
CA GLU A 193 15.75 -9.15 -5.44
C GLU A 193 16.08 -7.66 -5.45
N VAL A 194 17.10 -7.28 -4.70
CA VAL A 194 17.50 -5.89 -4.51
C VAL A 194 18.75 -5.63 -5.33
N LYS A 195 18.59 -4.87 -6.41
CA LYS A 195 19.67 -4.31 -7.23
C LYS A 195 20.09 -2.95 -6.66
N ASP A 196 20.29 -1.95 -7.50
CA ASP A 196 20.93 -0.69 -7.06
C ASP A 196 20.01 0.23 -6.25
N HIS A 197 18.68 0.04 -6.33
CA HIS A 197 17.71 0.82 -5.55
C HIS A 197 17.16 0.03 -4.35
N PRO A 198 16.90 0.68 -3.20
CA PRO A 198 16.36 0.01 -2.03
C PRO A 198 14.91 -0.41 -2.24
N LEU A 199 14.49 -1.44 -1.51
CA LEU A 199 13.09 -1.87 -1.47
C LEU A 199 12.23 -0.80 -0.77
N VAL A 200 12.74 -0.23 0.33
CA VAL A 200 12.05 0.81 1.09
C VAL A 200 12.99 1.94 1.48
N SER A 201 12.51 3.18 1.36
CA SER A 201 13.17 4.37 1.92
C SER A 201 12.18 5.24 2.68
N SER A 202 12.43 5.47 3.95
CA SER A 202 11.56 6.26 4.83
C SER A 202 12.38 7.22 5.67
N SER A 203 11.94 8.46 5.83
CA SER A 203 12.44 9.38 6.85
C SER A 203 11.71 9.23 8.21
N GLY A 204 10.81 8.25 8.33
CA GLY A 204 9.99 8.00 9.51
C GLY A 204 10.14 6.57 10.04
N PHE A 205 9.08 6.07 10.71
CA PHE A 205 9.06 4.70 11.22
C PHE A 205 8.84 3.71 10.07
N LEU A 206 9.64 2.65 10.04
CA LEU A 206 9.52 1.53 9.12
C LEU A 206 9.26 0.24 9.88
N SER A 207 8.13 -0.40 9.63
CA SER A 207 7.88 -1.77 10.12
C SER A 207 8.04 -2.77 8.99
N VAL A 208 8.90 -3.77 9.22
CA VAL A 208 9.19 -4.84 8.27
C VAL A 208 8.74 -6.16 8.85
N ALA A 209 7.87 -6.88 8.13
CA ALA A 209 7.47 -8.24 8.47
C ALA A 209 7.89 -9.20 7.37
N LEU A 210 8.75 -10.17 7.68
CA LEU A 210 9.25 -11.17 6.74
C LEU A 210 8.82 -12.57 7.22
N ALA A 211 8.08 -13.30 6.39
CA ALA A 211 7.60 -14.64 6.74
C ALA A 211 7.75 -15.59 5.55
N ASN A 212 8.49 -16.68 5.71
CA ASN A 212 8.76 -17.67 4.65
C ASN A 212 9.28 -17.03 3.36
N SER A 213 10.09 -15.97 3.48
CA SER A 213 10.47 -15.10 2.37
C SER A 213 11.97 -15.11 2.13
N GLN A 214 12.38 -14.68 0.94
CA GLN A 214 13.78 -14.58 0.55
C GLN A 214 14.11 -13.13 0.19
N VAL A 215 15.26 -12.64 0.65
CA VAL A 215 15.83 -11.33 0.25
C VAL A 215 17.22 -11.57 -0.31
N ASP A 216 17.38 -11.33 -1.61
CA ASP A 216 18.66 -11.44 -2.32
C ASP A 216 19.18 -10.04 -2.64
N VAL A 217 20.40 -9.74 -2.21
CA VAL A 217 21.01 -8.43 -2.38
C VAL A 217 22.14 -8.52 -3.39
N ALA A 218 22.08 -7.73 -4.46
CA ALA A 218 23.18 -7.64 -5.41
C ALA A 218 24.39 -6.93 -4.77
N ALA A 219 25.60 -7.29 -5.17
CA ALA A 219 26.84 -6.81 -4.55
C ALA A 219 27.04 -5.27 -4.55
N LEU A 220 26.31 -4.54 -5.40
CA LEU A 220 26.36 -3.08 -5.49
C LEU A 220 25.19 -2.38 -4.79
N ALA A 221 24.22 -3.13 -4.28
CA ALA A 221 23.10 -2.58 -3.53
C ALA A 221 23.61 -2.06 -2.19
N GLY A 222 23.59 -0.73 -2.01
CA GLY A 222 24.05 -0.13 -0.75
C GLY A 222 23.28 -0.67 0.46
N PHE A 223 21.94 -0.68 0.39
CA PHE A 223 21.05 -1.07 1.49
C PHE A 223 19.68 -1.51 0.96
N VAL A 224 18.99 -2.42 1.66
CA VAL A 224 17.65 -2.89 1.28
C VAL A 224 16.55 -2.03 1.88
N PHE A 225 16.70 -1.69 3.16
CA PHE A 225 15.79 -0.85 3.93
C PHE A 225 16.55 0.38 4.42
N ASN A 226 16.04 1.56 4.10
CA ASN A 226 16.67 2.83 4.44
C ASN A 226 15.71 3.65 5.31
N ALA A 227 15.88 3.64 6.63
CA ALA A 227 14.94 4.29 7.56
C ALA A 227 15.61 4.88 8.80
N SER A 228 15.05 5.95 9.37
CA SER A 228 15.52 6.53 10.64
C SER A 228 15.18 5.67 11.86
N THR A 229 14.00 5.02 11.87
CA THR A 229 13.62 4.07 12.92
C THR A 229 12.96 2.86 12.27
N TYR A 230 13.26 1.66 12.77
CA TYR A 230 12.66 0.44 12.24
C TYR A 230 12.26 -0.56 13.32
N ASN A 231 11.16 -1.28 13.07
CA ASN A 231 10.74 -2.47 13.80
C ASN A 231 10.76 -3.66 12.84
N ILE A 232 11.37 -4.77 13.23
CA ILE A 232 11.51 -5.94 12.36
C ILE A 232 10.94 -7.18 13.04
N SER A 233 10.05 -7.87 12.35
CA SER A 233 9.59 -9.22 12.70
C SER A 233 9.98 -10.18 11.58
N ARG A 234 10.57 -11.33 11.92
CA ARG A 234 10.97 -12.33 10.93
C ARG A 234 10.67 -13.76 11.38
N THR A 235 10.22 -14.58 10.45
CA THR A 235 9.99 -16.01 10.63
C THR A 235 10.42 -16.74 9.36
N ALA A 236 11.28 -17.76 9.48
CA ALA A 236 11.74 -18.59 8.36
C ALA A 236 12.16 -17.77 7.11
N THR A 237 13.04 -16.78 7.28
CA THR A 237 13.50 -15.88 6.21
C THR A 237 14.93 -16.19 5.82
N THR A 238 15.20 -16.30 4.52
CA THR A 238 16.55 -16.47 3.97
C THR A 238 17.04 -15.15 3.40
N VAL A 239 18.29 -14.78 3.73
CA VAL A 239 18.94 -13.57 3.21
C VAL A 239 20.26 -13.95 2.57
N THR A 240 20.51 -13.50 1.35
CA THR A 240 21.76 -13.76 0.61
C THR A 240 22.36 -12.46 0.05
N GLY A 241 23.66 -12.46 -0.21
CA GLY A 241 24.37 -11.31 -0.78
C GLY A 241 24.85 -10.24 0.23
N VAL A 242 24.67 -10.49 1.53
CA VAL A 242 25.18 -9.67 2.64
C VAL A 242 25.90 -10.53 3.69
N ASN A 243 26.77 -9.92 4.49
CA ASN A 243 27.51 -10.66 5.54
C ASN A 243 26.63 -10.93 6.76
N SER A 244 25.70 -10.02 7.05
CA SER A 244 24.81 -10.10 8.19
C SER A 244 23.41 -9.55 7.86
N PHE A 245 22.40 -9.94 8.65
CA PHE A 245 21.04 -9.39 8.48
C PHE A 245 20.97 -7.89 8.80
N SER A 246 21.81 -7.38 9.70
CA SER A 246 21.90 -5.95 9.99
C SER A 246 22.39 -5.14 8.79
N ASP A 247 23.15 -5.73 7.87
CA ASP A 247 23.63 -5.05 6.66
C ASP A 247 22.48 -4.68 5.70
N LEU A 248 21.29 -5.27 5.88
CA LEU A 248 20.11 -4.89 5.11
C LEU A 248 19.59 -3.48 5.43
N PHE A 249 19.98 -2.92 6.58
CA PHE A 249 19.43 -1.68 7.11
C PHE A 249 20.49 -0.58 7.10
N LYS A 250 20.17 0.54 6.45
CA LYS A 250 20.91 1.79 6.66
C LYS A 250 20.23 2.61 7.73
N ASP A 251 21.01 3.08 8.68
CA ASP A 251 20.59 4.16 9.56
C ASP A 251 20.77 5.50 8.82
N LEU A 252 19.68 6.24 8.62
CA LEU A 252 19.72 7.56 7.95
C LEU A 252 20.29 8.64 8.86
N ASP A 253 20.09 8.48 10.16
CA ASP A 253 20.51 9.40 11.21
C ASP A 253 21.33 8.56 12.18
N SER A 254 22.62 8.78 12.35
CA SER A 254 23.54 7.92 13.13
C SER A 254 23.26 7.88 14.65
N VAL A 255 22.01 7.73 15.07
CA VAL A 255 21.50 7.78 16.43
C VAL A 255 20.97 6.38 16.77
N ALA A 256 21.89 5.54 17.26
CA ALA A 256 21.70 4.22 17.88
C ALA A 256 20.34 3.49 17.62
N PRO A 257 20.34 2.32 16.97
CA PRO A 257 19.12 1.60 16.62
C PRO A 257 18.32 1.23 17.87
N ASN A 258 17.08 1.74 17.94
CA ASN A 258 16.12 1.31 18.95
C ASN A 258 15.51 -0.04 18.53
N TYR A 259 15.90 -1.10 19.24
CA TYR A 259 15.26 -2.43 19.29
C TYR A 259 15.12 -3.22 17.98
N VAL A 260 16.14 -4.03 17.67
CA VAL A 260 15.92 -5.27 16.88
C VAL A 260 15.48 -6.36 17.85
N SER A 261 14.17 -6.58 18.03
CA SER A 261 13.68 -7.78 18.71
C SER A 261 13.73 -8.97 17.76
N ASN A 262 14.82 -9.74 17.82
CA ASN A 262 14.87 -11.06 17.18
C ASN A 262 13.97 -12.03 17.95
N THR A 263 12.66 -11.96 17.75
CA THR A 263 11.77 -13.04 18.19
C THR A 263 11.82 -14.14 17.14
N THR A 264 12.72 -15.10 17.32
CA THR A 264 12.64 -16.39 16.62
C THR A 264 11.44 -17.15 17.20
N ILE A 265 10.33 -17.20 16.46
CA ILE A 265 9.20 -18.08 16.75
C ILE A 265 9.43 -19.39 16.01
#